data_AF-A0A7C3X850-F1
#
_entry.id   AF-A0A7C3X850-F1
#
_cell.length_a   1.000
_cell.length_b   1.000
_cell.length_c   1.000
_cell.angle_alpha   90.00
_cell.angle_beta   90.00
_cell.angle_gamma   90.00
#
_symmetry.space_group_name_H-M   'P 1'
#
loop_
_entity.id
_entity.type
_entity.pdbx_description
1 polymer ?
#
loop_
_entity_poly.entity_id
_entity_poly.type
_entity_poly.pdbx_seq_one_letter_code
_entity_poly.pdbx_strand_id
1 'polypeptide(L)'
;MAYAYGTREWEEAFDKLVRDLMDVERPPYIMGTPGWIGTYQKLVREDETYRQLAKGWEGSVVIHILPEPAVGLEDDMYLMLDLWNGECRSVRLVPKSAGEGGDYVLTADYHRWKQVMTGELDATKGMIQGKIKLKGNLPTIVRYAKAATRLTELVGMVDTVFLDEMSPEEVEAFKPWVDFVREEFSLSA
;
A
#
# COMPACT_ATOMS: atom_id res chain seq x y z
N MET A 1 17.29 -8.86 -16.33
CA MET A 1 17.20 -7.39 -16.47
C MET A 1 15.96 -7.01 -15.72
N ALA A 2 16.05 -6.05 -14.79
CA ALA A 2 14.89 -5.60 -14.03
C ALA A 2 13.82 -5.04 -14.99
N TYR A 3 12.55 -5.25 -14.64
CA TYR A 3 11.45 -4.68 -15.40
C TYR A 3 11.39 -3.17 -15.16
N ALA A 4 11.25 -2.39 -16.25
CA ALA A 4 11.07 -0.95 -16.17
C ALA A 4 9.61 -0.61 -15.87
N TYR A 5 9.35 0.08 -14.76
CA TYR A 5 8.00 0.48 -14.36
C TYR A 5 7.26 1.27 -15.45
N GLY A 6 5.96 1.00 -15.60
CA GLY A 6 5.11 1.65 -16.59
C GLY A 6 5.21 1.05 -18.01
N THR A 7 6.04 0.03 -18.22
CA THR A 7 6.03 -0.78 -19.44
C THR A 7 4.98 -1.88 -19.37
N ARG A 8 4.49 -2.35 -20.52
CA ARG A 8 3.53 -3.47 -20.56
C ARG A 8 4.14 -4.74 -19.98
N GLU A 9 5.42 -4.95 -20.21
CA GLU A 9 6.17 -6.10 -19.70
C GLU A 9 6.21 -6.09 -18.16
N TRP A 10 6.44 -4.91 -17.56
CA TRP A 10 6.38 -4.75 -16.10
C TRP A 10 4.98 -5.05 -15.55
N GLU A 11 3.95 -4.50 -16.19
CA GLU A 11 2.54 -4.71 -15.81
C GLU A 11 2.17 -6.19 -15.84
N GLU A 12 2.46 -6.88 -16.95
CA GLU A 12 2.16 -8.30 -17.14
C GLU A 12 2.95 -9.17 -16.14
N ALA A 13 4.23 -8.86 -15.90
CA ALA A 13 5.07 -9.59 -14.97
C ALA A 13 4.61 -9.43 -13.51
N PHE A 14 4.27 -8.19 -13.09
CA PHE A 14 3.82 -7.92 -11.74
C PHE A 14 2.45 -8.56 -11.49
N ASP A 15 1.51 -8.41 -12.42
CA ASP A 15 0.19 -9.04 -12.30
C ASP A 15 0.28 -10.58 -12.31
N LYS A 16 1.25 -11.15 -13.03
CA LYS A 16 1.52 -12.59 -12.97
C LYS A 16 2.08 -12.99 -11.60
N LEU A 17 3.07 -12.27 -11.08
CA LEU A 17 3.63 -12.52 -9.75
C LEU A 17 2.54 -12.50 -8.67
N VAL A 18 1.71 -11.45 -8.66
CA VAL A 18 0.62 -11.32 -7.68
C VAL A 18 -0.35 -12.49 -7.79
N ARG A 19 -0.77 -12.85 -9.01
CA ARG A 19 -1.68 -13.97 -9.23
C ARG A 19 -1.10 -15.30 -8.74
N ASP A 20 0.13 -15.60 -9.14
CA ASP A 20 0.79 -16.86 -8.79
C ASP A 20 0.98 -16.97 -7.27
N LEU A 21 1.33 -15.87 -6.61
CA LEU A 21 1.49 -15.83 -5.16
C LEU A 21 0.15 -15.88 -4.43
N MET A 22 -0.90 -15.22 -4.91
CA MET A 22 -2.25 -15.35 -4.34
C MET A 22 -2.77 -16.80 -4.40
N ASP A 23 -2.34 -17.59 -5.39
CA ASP A 23 -2.74 -18.99 -5.49
C ASP A 23 -2.08 -19.89 -4.42
N VAL A 24 -0.94 -19.48 -3.85
CA VAL A 24 -0.17 -20.27 -2.87
C VAL A 24 -0.12 -19.68 -1.47
N GLU A 25 -0.03 -18.35 -1.34
CA GLU A 25 -0.02 -17.63 -0.07
C GLU A 25 -1.39 -17.77 0.61
N ARG A 26 -1.37 -17.89 1.93
CA ARG A 26 -2.58 -18.02 2.75
C ARG A 26 -2.45 -17.10 3.96
N PRO A 27 -3.56 -16.56 4.47
CA PRO A 27 -3.51 -15.74 5.67
C PRO A 27 -2.97 -16.54 6.88
N PRO A 28 -2.27 -15.88 7.81
CA PRO A 28 -2.01 -14.44 7.81
C PRO A 28 -0.91 -14.04 6.80
N TYR A 29 -1.02 -12.84 6.23
CA TYR A 29 -0.08 -12.33 5.23
C TYR A 29 0.90 -11.33 5.84
N ILE A 30 2.17 -11.41 5.48
CA ILE A 30 3.15 -10.37 5.84
C ILE A 30 2.77 -9.08 5.09
N MET A 31 2.75 -7.95 5.79
CA MET A 31 2.43 -6.63 5.22
C MET A 31 3.24 -6.36 3.93
N GLY A 32 2.54 -5.99 2.85
CA GLY A 32 3.18 -5.64 1.57
C GLY A 32 3.54 -6.84 0.68
N THR A 33 3.31 -8.08 1.11
CA THR A 33 3.39 -9.25 0.21
C THR A 33 2.34 -9.19 -0.89
N PRO A 34 2.56 -9.86 -2.03
CA PRO A 34 1.60 -9.92 -3.12
C PRO A 34 0.23 -10.48 -2.71
N GLY A 35 0.17 -11.49 -1.83
CA GLY A 35 -1.10 -11.98 -1.26
C GLY A 35 -1.80 -10.94 -0.40
N TRP A 36 -1.05 -10.18 0.40
CA TRP A 36 -1.56 -9.04 1.17
C TRP A 36 -2.15 -7.95 0.25
N ILE A 37 -1.38 -7.53 -0.76
CA ILE A 37 -1.77 -6.48 -1.72
C ILE A 37 -3.00 -6.92 -2.53
N GLY A 38 -2.99 -8.15 -3.03
CA GLY A 38 -4.08 -8.71 -3.81
C GLY A 38 -5.37 -8.87 -3.00
N THR A 39 -5.24 -9.27 -1.73
CA THR A 39 -6.38 -9.35 -0.79
C THR A 39 -6.95 -7.96 -0.53
N TYR A 40 -6.10 -6.95 -0.25
CA TYR A 40 -6.56 -5.58 -0.05
C TYR A 40 -7.26 -5.03 -1.30
N GLN A 41 -6.65 -5.19 -2.49
CA GLN A 41 -7.26 -4.77 -3.76
C GLN A 41 -8.64 -5.40 -3.96
N LYS A 42 -8.77 -6.71 -3.70
CA LYS A 42 -10.04 -7.42 -3.82
C LYS A 42 -11.10 -6.84 -2.89
N LEU A 43 -10.76 -6.62 -1.61
CA LEU A 43 -11.67 -6.02 -0.63
C LEU A 43 -12.17 -4.65 -1.08
N VAL A 44 -11.29 -3.78 -1.59
CA VAL A 44 -11.69 -2.45 -2.09
C VAL A 44 -12.59 -2.55 -3.32
N ARG A 45 -12.29 -3.45 -4.25
CA ARG A 45 -13.10 -3.64 -5.48
C ARG A 45 -14.48 -4.21 -5.19
N GLU A 46 -14.62 -5.06 -4.20
CA GLU A 46 -15.88 -5.71 -3.84
C GLU A 46 -16.75 -4.86 -2.89
N ASP A 47 -16.21 -3.81 -2.30
CA ASP A 47 -16.93 -2.98 -1.32
C ASP A 47 -17.85 -1.92 -1.95
N GLU A 48 -19.16 -2.18 -1.91
CA GLU A 48 -20.18 -1.24 -2.40
C GLU A 48 -20.20 0.08 -1.61
N THR A 49 -19.90 0.04 -0.31
CA THR A 49 -19.87 1.24 0.53
C THR A 49 -18.79 2.20 0.06
N TYR A 50 -17.57 1.72 -0.15
CA TYR A 50 -16.46 2.47 -0.72
C TYR A 50 -16.84 3.05 -2.08
N ARG A 51 -17.40 2.24 -2.98
CA ARG A 51 -17.82 2.67 -4.32
C ARG A 51 -18.75 3.89 -4.26
N GLN A 52 -19.73 3.89 -3.36
CA GLN A 52 -20.64 5.02 -3.18
C GLN A 52 -19.97 6.23 -2.54
N LEU A 53 -19.14 6.02 -1.51
CA LEU A 53 -18.45 7.10 -0.78
C LEU A 53 -17.39 7.80 -1.63
N ALA A 54 -16.71 7.08 -2.52
CA ALA A 54 -15.65 7.58 -3.39
C ALA A 54 -16.15 8.05 -4.77
N LYS A 55 -17.47 8.17 -4.97
CA LYS A 55 -18.02 8.69 -6.22
C LYS A 55 -17.54 10.13 -6.48
N GLY A 56 -17.00 10.35 -7.68
CA GLY A 56 -16.37 11.61 -8.09
C GLY A 56 -14.95 11.83 -7.57
N TRP A 57 -14.37 10.88 -6.83
CA TRP A 57 -12.94 10.90 -6.53
C TRP A 57 -12.14 10.69 -7.82
N GLU A 58 -11.09 11.46 -8.02
CA GLU A 58 -10.13 11.27 -9.11
C GLU A 58 -8.72 11.43 -8.56
N GLY A 59 -7.87 10.46 -8.85
CA GLY A 59 -6.44 10.53 -8.55
C GLY A 59 -5.92 9.31 -7.80
N SER A 60 -4.63 9.07 -8.00
CA SER A 60 -3.87 8.07 -7.28
C SER A 60 -3.65 8.47 -5.81
N VAL A 61 -3.75 7.49 -4.92
CA VAL A 61 -3.39 7.65 -3.50
C VAL A 61 -2.17 6.78 -3.24
N VAL A 62 -1.09 7.39 -2.76
CA VAL A 62 0.16 6.71 -2.45
C VAL A 62 0.38 6.72 -0.95
N ILE A 63 0.47 5.52 -0.37
CA ILE A 63 0.88 5.28 1.00
C ILE A 63 2.41 5.14 0.99
N HIS A 64 3.09 6.16 1.48
CA HIS A 64 4.53 6.21 1.58
C HIS A 64 4.95 5.94 3.03
N ILE A 65 5.60 4.80 3.23
CA ILE A 65 6.12 4.35 4.51
C ILE A 65 7.62 4.58 4.54
N LEU A 66 8.09 5.37 5.50
CA LEU A 66 9.52 5.63 5.70
C LEU A 66 10.23 4.36 6.24
N PRO A 67 11.55 4.23 6.00
CA PRO A 67 12.35 3.13 6.53
C PRO A 67 12.19 2.95 8.04
N GLU A 68 12.18 1.70 8.46
CA GLU A 68 12.26 1.29 9.87
C GLU A 68 13.21 0.07 9.96
N PRO A 69 14.53 0.30 9.98
CA PRO A 69 15.51 -0.79 9.97
C PRO A 69 15.38 -1.74 11.17
N ALA A 70 14.82 -1.27 12.30
CA ALA A 70 14.61 -2.10 13.48
C ALA A 70 13.63 -3.27 13.24
N VAL A 71 12.76 -3.16 12.22
CA VAL A 71 11.80 -4.21 11.84
C VAL A 71 12.13 -4.83 10.47
N GLY A 72 13.32 -4.56 9.93
CA GLY A 72 13.76 -5.07 8.63
C GLY A 72 13.27 -4.28 7.41
N LEU A 73 12.63 -3.10 7.60
CA LEU A 73 12.27 -2.21 6.50
C LEU A 73 13.43 -1.24 6.21
N GLU A 74 14.33 -1.63 5.31
CA GLU A 74 15.56 -0.87 5.03
C GLU A 74 15.32 0.40 4.18
N ASP A 75 14.33 0.36 3.28
CA ASP A 75 14.07 1.40 2.29
C ASP A 75 12.64 1.98 2.41
N ASP A 76 12.40 3.13 1.76
CA ASP A 76 11.05 3.67 1.60
C ASP A 76 10.17 2.64 0.87
N MET A 77 8.93 2.46 1.35
CA MET A 77 7.93 1.65 0.66
C MET A 77 6.80 2.53 0.13
N TYR A 78 6.50 2.39 -1.16
CA TYR A 78 5.43 3.13 -1.84
C TYR A 78 4.35 2.16 -2.33
N LEU A 79 3.20 2.15 -1.64
CA LEU A 79 2.01 1.43 -2.07
C LEU A 79 1.07 2.41 -2.78
N MET A 80 0.91 2.27 -4.09
CA MET A 80 0.03 3.09 -4.90
C MET A 80 -1.33 2.39 -5.09
N LEU A 81 -2.39 3.13 -4.80
CA LEU A 81 -3.76 2.79 -5.14
C LEU A 81 -4.18 3.68 -6.33
N ASP A 82 -4.49 3.07 -7.47
CA ASP A 82 -5.09 3.78 -8.60
C ASP A 82 -6.61 3.79 -8.44
N LEU A 83 -7.14 4.95 -8.03
CA LEU A 83 -8.53 5.13 -7.65
C LEU A 83 -9.26 6.11 -8.59
N TRP A 84 -10.47 5.75 -9.01
CA TRP A 84 -11.25 6.58 -9.93
C TRP A 84 -12.75 6.36 -9.79
N ASN A 85 -13.46 7.41 -9.44
CA ASN A 85 -14.92 7.49 -9.38
C ASN A 85 -15.59 6.31 -8.61
N GLY A 86 -14.98 5.89 -7.50
CA GLY A 86 -15.45 4.75 -6.70
C GLY A 86 -14.87 3.39 -7.09
N GLU A 87 -14.02 3.34 -8.12
CA GLU A 87 -13.33 2.13 -8.56
C GLU A 87 -11.89 2.10 -8.06
N CYS A 88 -11.42 0.90 -7.73
CA CYS A 88 -10.01 0.61 -7.48
C CYS A 88 -9.45 -0.17 -8.67
N ARG A 89 -8.72 0.54 -9.53
CA ARG A 89 -8.14 0.01 -10.77
C ARG A 89 -6.91 -0.84 -10.49
N SER A 90 -6.08 -0.45 -9.54
CA SER A 90 -4.99 -1.30 -9.03
C SER A 90 -4.54 -0.92 -7.62
N VAL A 91 -3.91 -1.85 -6.92
CA VAL A 91 -3.09 -1.62 -5.72
C VAL A 91 -1.75 -2.32 -5.93
N ARG A 92 -0.64 -1.58 -5.88
CA ARG A 92 0.70 -2.15 -6.16
C ARG A 92 1.79 -1.44 -5.39
N LEU A 93 2.88 -2.16 -5.12
CA LEU A 93 4.15 -1.51 -4.79
C LEU A 93 4.74 -0.91 -6.07
N VAL A 94 5.27 0.30 -5.95
CA VAL A 94 5.82 1.05 -7.09
C VAL A 94 7.21 1.61 -6.75
N PRO A 95 8.07 1.87 -7.75
CA PRO A 95 9.33 2.56 -7.53
C PRO A 95 9.12 3.95 -6.96
N LYS A 96 10.12 4.47 -6.25
CA LYS A 96 10.13 5.83 -5.70
C LYS A 96 9.68 6.90 -6.69
N SER A 97 10.18 6.88 -7.93
CA SER A 97 9.83 7.89 -8.94
C SER A 97 8.33 7.90 -9.28
N ALA A 98 7.70 6.72 -9.30
CA ALA A 98 6.26 6.60 -9.53
C ALA A 98 5.46 6.97 -8.28
N GLY A 99 5.89 6.50 -7.11
CA GLY A 99 5.25 6.79 -5.83
C GLY A 99 5.26 8.28 -5.48
N GLU A 100 6.40 8.95 -5.63
CA GLU A 100 6.50 10.41 -5.45
C GLU A 100 5.73 11.19 -6.52
N GLY A 101 5.49 10.59 -7.69
CA GLY A 101 4.73 11.14 -8.81
C GLY A 101 3.21 11.10 -8.64
N GLY A 102 2.69 10.39 -7.64
CA GLY A 102 1.25 10.27 -7.40
C GLY A 102 0.54 11.59 -7.05
N ASP A 103 -0.78 11.62 -7.25
CA ASP A 103 -1.62 12.80 -7.05
C ASP A 103 -1.74 13.19 -5.57
N TYR A 104 -1.87 12.18 -4.71
CA TYR A 104 -1.92 12.31 -3.26
C TYR A 104 -0.90 11.37 -2.62
N VAL A 105 0.22 11.91 -2.14
CA VAL A 105 1.26 11.13 -1.44
C VAL A 105 1.18 11.40 0.05
N LEU A 106 0.78 10.39 0.81
CA LEU A 106 0.67 10.43 2.26
C LEU A 106 1.93 9.76 2.82
N THR A 107 2.72 10.50 3.61
CA THR A 107 4.00 10.02 4.16
C THR A 107 3.94 9.96 5.68
N ALA A 108 4.31 8.83 6.26
CA ALA A 108 4.48 8.66 7.70
C ALA A 108 5.49 7.54 7.99
N ASP A 109 5.94 7.44 9.25
CA ASP A 109 6.72 6.28 9.67
C ASP A 109 5.86 5.02 9.72
N TYR A 110 6.56 3.88 9.75
CA TYR A 110 5.98 2.55 9.84
C TYR A 110 4.94 2.41 10.95
N HIS A 111 5.26 2.86 12.17
CA HIS A 111 4.38 2.69 13.32
C HIS A 111 3.08 3.51 13.19
N ARG A 112 3.14 4.71 12.60
CA ARG A 112 1.94 5.50 12.30
C ARG A 112 1.06 4.82 11.26
N TRP A 113 1.64 4.19 10.25
CA TRP A 113 0.87 3.41 9.28
C TRP A 113 0.25 2.16 9.89
N LYS A 114 0.99 1.46 10.77
CA LYS A 114 0.42 0.36 11.58
C LYS A 114 -0.79 0.85 12.39
N GLN A 115 -0.69 1.97 13.09
CA GLN A 115 -1.81 2.58 13.82
C GLN A 115 -3.01 2.91 12.92
N VAL A 116 -2.77 3.34 11.69
CA VAL A 116 -3.86 3.59 10.72
C VAL A 116 -4.52 2.28 10.30
N MET A 117 -3.72 1.25 9.98
CA MET A 117 -4.23 -0.07 9.57
C MET A 117 -4.97 -0.79 10.71
N THR A 118 -4.57 -0.59 11.96
CA THR A 118 -5.25 -1.15 13.15
C THR A 118 -6.39 -0.28 13.68
N GLY A 119 -6.66 0.88 13.06
CA GLY A 119 -7.74 1.79 13.46
C GLY A 119 -7.46 2.63 14.71
N GLU A 120 -6.25 2.57 15.27
CA GLU A 120 -5.81 3.42 16.39
C GLU A 120 -5.65 4.89 15.99
N LEU A 121 -5.33 5.15 14.71
CA LEU A 121 -5.20 6.49 14.13
C LEU A 121 -6.09 6.64 12.90
N ASP A 122 -7.07 7.54 12.95
CA ASP A 122 -7.77 7.96 11.73
C ASP A 122 -6.81 8.72 10.80
N ALA A 123 -6.70 8.29 9.54
CA ALA A 123 -5.76 8.87 8.58
C ALA A 123 -6.00 10.38 8.35
N THR A 124 -7.27 10.80 8.27
CA THR A 124 -7.61 12.23 8.05
C THR A 124 -7.21 13.07 9.24
N LYS A 125 -7.47 12.61 10.47
CA LYS A 125 -6.98 13.26 11.69
C LYS A 125 -5.46 13.27 11.76
N GLY A 126 -4.80 12.18 11.35
CA GLY A 126 -3.34 12.10 11.27
C GLY A 126 -2.76 13.19 10.36
N MET A 127 -3.39 13.44 9.21
CA MET A 127 -3.00 14.52 8.30
C MET A 127 -3.23 15.91 8.91
N ILE A 128 -4.40 16.15 9.49
CA ILE A 128 -4.73 17.44 10.12
C ILE A 128 -3.77 17.77 11.28
N GLN A 129 -3.36 16.75 12.05
CA GLN A 129 -2.42 16.88 13.16
C GLN A 129 -0.95 16.96 12.71
N GLY A 130 -0.66 16.82 11.42
CA GLY A 130 0.71 16.79 10.90
C GLY A 130 1.49 15.51 11.21
N LYS A 131 0.82 14.46 11.70
CA LYS A 131 1.44 13.13 11.92
C LYS A 131 1.65 12.38 10.61
N ILE A 132 0.78 12.62 9.63
CA ILE A 132 0.88 12.12 8.27
C ILE A 132 1.07 13.33 7.36
N LYS A 133 2.22 13.40 6.67
CA LYS A 133 2.50 14.48 5.73
C LYS A 133 1.78 14.22 4.42
N LEU A 134 1.08 15.22 3.89
CA LEU A 134 0.41 15.13 2.59
C LEU A 134 1.12 16.00 1.54
N LYS A 135 1.44 15.40 0.40
CA LYS A 135 1.61 16.10 -0.88
C LYS A 135 0.32 15.91 -1.69
N GLY A 136 -0.41 16.98 -1.95
CA GLY A 136 -1.71 16.94 -2.63
C GLY A 136 -2.70 17.97 -2.06
N ASN A 137 -3.95 17.94 -2.51
CA ASN A 137 -4.99 18.87 -2.06
C ASN A 137 -5.72 18.35 -0.80
N LEU A 138 -5.34 18.84 0.38
CA LEU A 138 -5.97 18.45 1.65
C LEU A 138 -7.50 18.66 1.67
N PRO A 139 -8.06 19.80 1.19
CA PRO A 139 -9.51 19.99 1.12
C PRO A 139 -10.26 18.88 0.35
N THR A 140 -9.67 18.37 -0.74
CA THR A 140 -10.25 17.23 -1.48
C THR A 140 -10.28 15.98 -0.60
N ILE A 141 -9.18 15.63 0.06
CA ILE A 141 -9.14 14.48 0.99
C ILE A 141 -10.20 14.62 2.09
N VAL A 142 -10.33 15.80 2.69
CA VAL A 142 -11.32 16.06 3.76
C VAL A 142 -12.76 15.92 3.23
N ARG A 143 -13.04 16.35 2.00
CA ARG A 143 -14.35 16.14 1.35
C ARG A 143 -14.67 14.64 1.23
N TYR A 144 -13.66 13.83 0.95
CA TYR A 144 -13.77 12.37 0.80
C TYR A 144 -13.36 11.60 2.06
N ALA A 145 -13.36 12.24 3.25
CA ALA A 145 -12.88 11.63 4.49
C ALA A 145 -13.54 10.28 4.80
N LYS A 146 -14.84 10.13 4.52
CA LYS A 146 -15.55 8.85 4.72
C LYS A 146 -15.02 7.74 3.81
N ALA A 147 -14.68 8.06 2.56
CA ALA A 147 -14.06 7.09 1.66
C ALA A 147 -12.65 6.71 2.13
N ALA A 148 -11.88 7.68 2.62
CA ALA A 148 -10.56 7.43 3.21
C ALA A 148 -10.67 6.53 4.46
N THR A 149 -11.61 6.80 5.36
CA THR A 149 -11.88 5.93 6.52
C THR A 149 -12.29 4.52 6.06
N ARG A 150 -13.12 4.40 5.02
CA ARG A 150 -13.51 3.08 4.50
C ARG A 150 -12.31 2.31 3.92
N LEU A 151 -11.39 2.98 3.23
CA LEU A 151 -10.13 2.36 2.77
C LEU A 151 -9.29 1.82 3.92
N THR A 152 -9.23 2.55 5.05
CA THR A 152 -8.49 2.11 6.25
C THR A 152 -9.19 0.98 6.99
N GLU A 153 -10.54 0.96 7.01
CA GLU A 153 -11.29 -0.18 7.54
C GLU A 153 -11.06 -1.45 6.71
N LEU A 154 -11.04 -1.32 5.38
CA LEU A 154 -10.86 -2.46 4.47
C LEU A 154 -9.45 -3.06 4.57
N VAL A 155 -8.40 -2.24 4.68
CA VAL A 155 -7.04 -2.80 4.91
C VAL A 155 -6.94 -3.47 6.27
N GLY A 156 -7.64 -2.96 7.29
CA GLY A 156 -7.74 -3.59 8.62
C GLY A 156 -8.48 -4.93 8.64
N MET A 157 -9.18 -5.30 7.55
CA MET A 157 -9.78 -6.64 7.39
C MET A 157 -8.80 -7.67 6.84
N VAL A 158 -7.63 -7.26 6.37
CA VAL A 158 -6.58 -8.18 5.92
C VAL A 158 -5.91 -8.78 7.15
N ASP A 159 -5.91 -10.12 7.27
CA ASP A 159 -5.20 -10.84 8.31
C ASP A 159 -3.69 -10.62 8.14
N THR A 160 -3.15 -9.63 8.83
CA THR A 160 -1.84 -9.03 8.57
C THR A 160 -0.87 -9.40 9.68
N VAL A 161 0.28 -9.96 9.32
CA VAL A 161 1.48 -9.97 10.15
C VAL A 161 2.27 -8.71 9.85
N PHE A 162 2.40 -7.84 10.85
CA PHE A 162 3.23 -6.66 10.75
C PHE A 162 4.70 -7.03 10.93
N LEU A 163 5.61 -6.32 10.25
CA LEU A 163 7.05 -6.56 10.33
C LEU A 163 7.62 -6.56 11.77
N ASP A 164 7.07 -5.74 12.67
CA ASP A 164 7.45 -5.71 14.10
C ASP A 164 6.92 -6.90 14.92
N GLU A 165 6.06 -7.73 14.34
CA GLU A 165 5.52 -8.96 14.95
C GLU A 165 6.28 -10.21 14.49
N MET A 166 7.14 -10.07 13.48
CA MET A 166 8.00 -11.15 13.00
C MET A 166 9.20 -11.34 13.94
N SER A 167 9.56 -12.59 14.19
CA SER A 167 10.82 -12.92 14.86
C SER A 167 12.02 -12.54 13.98
N PRO A 168 13.21 -12.30 14.57
CA PRO A 168 14.42 -12.03 13.79
C PRO A 168 14.74 -13.13 12.76
N GLU A 169 14.42 -14.38 13.07
CA GLU A 169 14.60 -15.53 12.16
C GLU A 169 13.66 -15.46 10.95
N GLU A 170 12.41 -15.04 11.15
CA GLU A 170 11.44 -14.85 10.07
C GLU A 170 11.80 -13.65 9.19
N VAL A 171 12.28 -12.55 9.78
CA VAL A 171 12.75 -11.38 9.04
C VAL A 171 13.94 -11.76 8.13
N GLU A 172 14.94 -12.45 8.68
CA GLU A 172 16.10 -12.91 7.90
C GLU A 172 15.71 -13.91 6.80
N ALA A 173 14.77 -14.81 7.07
CA ALA A 173 14.27 -15.75 6.08
C ALA A 173 13.49 -15.06 4.94
N PHE A 174 12.83 -13.94 5.23
CA PHE A 174 12.03 -13.19 4.27
C PHE A 174 12.87 -12.23 3.42
N LYS A 175 14.00 -11.76 3.95
CA LYS A 175 14.89 -10.78 3.29
C LYS A 175 15.28 -11.14 1.85
N PRO A 176 15.70 -12.37 1.50
CA PRO A 176 16.04 -12.72 0.12
C PRO A 176 14.87 -12.56 -0.86
N TRP A 177 13.64 -12.81 -0.40
CA TRP A 177 12.44 -12.63 -1.20
C TRP A 177 12.14 -11.13 -1.40
N VAL A 178 12.30 -10.31 -0.36
CA VAL A 178 12.16 -8.84 -0.46
C VAL A 178 13.18 -8.28 -1.44
N ASP A 179 14.44 -8.69 -1.32
CA ASP A 179 15.53 -8.29 -2.22
C ASP A 179 15.22 -8.67 -3.67
N PHE A 180 14.73 -9.90 -3.91
CA PHE A 180 14.32 -10.35 -5.24
C PHE A 180 13.23 -9.45 -5.84
N VAL A 181 12.14 -9.20 -5.11
CA VAL A 181 11.03 -8.39 -5.63
C VAL A 181 11.50 -6.94 -5.88
N ARG A 182 12.34 -6.42 -4.99
CA ARG A 182 12.90 -5.07 -5.11
C ARG A 182 13.77 -4.93 -6.36
N GLU A 183 14.68 -5.86 -6.59
CA GLU A 183 15.59 -5.85 -7.73
C GLU A 183 14.86 -6.13 -9.05
N GLU A 184 13.98 -7.13 -9.08
CA GLU A 184 13.29 -7.55 -10.31
C GLU A 184 12.30 -6.48 -10.81
N PHE A 185 11.63 -5.77 -9.90
CA PHE A 185 10.61 -4.77 -10.23
C PHE A 185 11.08 -3.32 -10.04
N SER A 186 12.37 -3.11 -9.76
CA SER A 186 12.99 -1.80 -9.55
C SER A 186 12.30 -0.95 -8.46
N LEU A 187 11.90 -1.56 -7.33
CA LEU A 187 11.06 -0.89 -6.32
C LEU A 187 11.84 0.04 -5.38
N SER A 188 13.16 -0.12 -5.26
CA SER A 188 14.04 0.81 -4.54
C SER A 188 14.72 1.81 -5.47
N ALA A 189 15.18 2.90 -4.88
CA ALA A 189 15.80 4.08 -5.50
C ALA A 189 16.69 3.82 -6.72
#